data_AF-A0A2T9ZF10-F1
#
_entry.id   AF-A0A2T9ZF10-F1
#
_cell.length_a   1.000
_cell.length_b   1.000
_cell.length_c   1.000
_cell.angle_alpha   90.00
_cell.angle_beta   90.00
_cell.angle_gamma   90.00
#
_symmetry.space_group_name_H-M   'P 1'
#
loop_
_entity.id
_entity.type
_entity.pdbx_description
1 polymer ?
#
loop_
_entity_poly.entity_id
_entity_poly.type
_entity_poly.pdbx_seq_one_letter_code
_entity_poly.pdbx_strand_id
1 'polypeptide(L)'
;MKSFLSGMPECKLGLSYPSTSSKTPKGTEKPSVENTLAEFQFHQCVRLRQFNQNKAISFVPPDGQFELMRYHFKATQKPPFTLYPVVPKPGPDSQVLNIMVTIKSNYLSKYSATNVKVNIPVPKNTTGCSTNSSISNRAKYSPETNSVVWTIPKFSGNSEHTIDVKVKLSKKEKHDDWQRPPITVSFKLSMLSMSGLQVKFLQIQETGNYKSGK
;
A
#
# COMPACT_ATOMS: atom_id res chain seq x y z
N MET A 1 -10.16 -9.39 13.02
CA MET A 1 -9.75 -10.58 13.78
C MET A 1 -10.71 -11.70 13.44
N LYS A 2 -10.20 -12.93 13.29
CA LYS A 2 -11.04 -14.13 13.22
C LYS A 2 -10.80 -14.90 14.51
N SER A 3 -11.80 -14.93 15.38
CA SER A 3 -11.75 -15.60 16.68
C SER A 3 -12.51 -16.91 16.57
N PHE A 4 -11.82 -18.02 16.81
CA PHE A 4 -12.39 -19.37 16.91
C PHE A 4 -11.92 -19.98 18.22
N LEU A 5 -12.19 -19.25 19.30
CA LEU A 5 -11.77 -19.60 20.64
C LEU A 5 -12.97 -20.20 21.38
N SER A 6 -12.72 -21.23 22.18
CA SER A 6 -13.76 -21.81 23.05
C SER A 6 -13.86 -21.01 24.33
N GLY A 7 -15.07 -20.80 24.84
CA GLY A 7 -15.30 -20.12 26.12
C GLY A 7 -15.43 -18.60 26.01
N MET A 8 -14.94 -17.88 27.01
CA MET A 8 -14.93 -16.41 27.06
C MET A 8 -13.53 -15.91 27.44
N PRO A 9 -12.53 -16.13 26.59
CA PRO A 9 -11.14 -15.89 26.97
C PRO A 9 -10.84 -14.40 27.03
N GLU A 10 -10.08 -13.99 28.05
CA GLU A 10 -9.49 -12.67 28.09
C GLU A 10 -8.24 -12.64 27.19
N CYS A 11 -8.29 -11.82 26.14
CA CYS A 11 -7.20 -11.62 25.21
C CYS A 11 -6.46 -10.32 25.50
N LYS A 12 -5.13 -10.34 25.37
CA LYS A 12 -4.28 -9.16 25.49
C LYS A 12 -3.34 -9.04 24.29
N LEU A 13 -3.54 -8.01 23.48
CA LEU A 13 -2.77 -7.71 22.28
C LEU A 13 -1.74 -6.61 22.57
N GLY A 14 -0.46 -6.93 22.43
CA GLY A 14 0.64 -5.98 22.55
C GLY A 14 1.06 -5.42 21.19
N LEU A 15 1.06 -4.10 21.06
CA LEU A 15 1.50 -3.40 19.85
C LEU A 15 2.82 -2.68 20.07
N SER A 16 3.61 -2.52 19.02
CA SER A 16 4.78 -1.65 19.04
C SER A 16 5.03 -0.97 17.72
N TYR A 17 5.68 0.19 17.81
CA TYR A 17 6.37 0.80 16.70
C TYR A 17 7.87 0.47 16.80
N PRO A 18 8.57 0.26 15.68
CA PRO A 18 10.02 0.20 15.68
C PRO A 18 10.54 1.50 16.28
N SER A 19 11.30 1.40 17.37
CA SER A 19 11.99 2.55 17.92
C SER A 19 13.02 3.01 16.90
N THR A 20 12.84 4.19 16.31
CA THR A 20 13.93 4.87 15.64
C THR A 20 14.94 5.24 16.73
N SER A 21 15.93 4.37 16.94
CA SER A 21 17.08 4.70 17.76
C SER A 21 17.88 5.77 17.03
N SER A 22 17.56 7.04 17.22
CA SER A 22 18.53 8.10 17.02
C SER A 22 19.69 7.81 17.97
N LYS A 23 20.84 7.44 17.42
CA LYS A 23 22.10 7.40 18.17
C LYS A 23 22.47 8.85 18.52
N THR A 24 21.85 9.42 19.54
CA THR A 24 22.37 10.61 20.23
C THR A 24 23.16 10.13 21.45
N PRO A 25 24.45 10.47 21.57
CA PRO A 25 25.25 10.09 22.72
C PRO A 25 24.86 10.97 23.91
N LYS A 26 24.60 10.33 25.05
CA LYS A 26 24.51 10.90 26.42
C LYS A 26 23.56 12.09 26.61
N GLY A 27 22.43 11.82 27.25
CA GLY A 27 21.62 12.86 27.89
C GLY A 27 20.22 12.35 28.20
N THR A 28 19.81 12.52 29.45
CA THR A 28 18.50 12.19 30.01
C THR A 28 17.34 12.73 29.18
N GLU A 29 16.71 11.89 28.35
CA GLU A 29 15.39 12.16 27.81
C GLU A 29 14.52 10.89 27.89
N LYS A 30 13.35 11.04 28.52
CA LYS A 30 12.27 10.04 28.46
C LYS A 30 12.05 9.69 26.98
N PRO A 31 11.75 8.43 26.63
CA PRO A 31 11.45 8.07 25.24
C PRO A 31 10.17 8.80 24.81
N SER A 32 10.33 9.99 24.25
CA SER A 32 9.28 10.80 23.66
C SER A 32 8.76 10.01 22.47
N VAL A 33 7.51 9.60 22.58
CA VAL A 33 6.80 8.84 21.55
C VAL A 33 6.38 9.82 20.46
N GLU A 34 7.36 10.36 19.72
CA GLU A 34 7.13 11.39 18.71
C GLU A 34 6.66 10.83 17.35
N ASN A 35 6.29 9.54 17.30
CA ASN A 35 5.76 8.89 16.09
C ASN A 35 4.30 8.42 16.19
N THR A 36 3.56 8.73 17.25
CA THR A 36 2.13 8.36 17.37
C THR A 36 1.21 9.56 17.20
N LEU A 37 1.14 10.10 15.98
CA LEU A 37 -0.06 10.77 15.48
C LEU A 37 -1.01 9.73 14.88
N ALA A 38 -1.24 8.63 15.61
CA ALA A 38 -2.13 7.58 15.19
C ALA A 38 -3.42 7.64 16.01
N GLU A 39 -4.54 7.93 15.37
CA GLU A 39 -5.86 7.91 15.98
C GLU A 39 -6.42 6.50 15.93
N PHE A 40 -6.80 5.94 17.09
CA PHE A 40 -7.33 4.58 17.19
C PHE A 40 -8.82 4.60 17.53
N GLN A 41 -9.55 3.72 16.86
CA GLN A 41 -10.94 3.39 17.15
C GLN A 41 -11.01 1.91 17.46
N PHE A 42 -11.65 1.56 18.57
CA PHE A 42 -11.69 0.20 19.08
C PHE A 42 -13.09 -0.38 19.04
N HIS A 43 -13.18 -1.70 18.92
CA HIS A 43 -14.42 -2.42 19.13
C HIS A 43 -14.89 -2.28 20.59
N GLN A 44 -16.21 -2.37 20.81
CA GLN A 44 -16.83 -2.30 22.14
C GLN A 44 -16.32 -3.35 23.14
N CYS A 45 -15.74 -4.45 22.66
CA CYS A 45 -15.18 -5.49 23.52
C CYS A 45 -13.84 -5.11 24.17
N VAL A 46 -13.26 -3.97 23.81
CA VAL A 46 -11.96 -3.49 24.30
C VAL A 46 -12.12 -2.71 25.61
N ARG A 47 -11.31 -3.07 26.61
CA ARG A 47 -11.24 -2.38 27.91
C ARG A 47 -10.34 -1.14 27.82
N LEU A 48 -10.89 -0.01 27.35
CA LEU A 48 -10.16 1.24 27.11
C LEU A 48 -9.32 1.75 28.29
N ARG A 49 -9.82 1.59 29.53
CA ARG A 49 -9.11 2.06 30.76
C ARG A 49 -7.71 1.44 30.92
N GLN A 50 -7.51 0.22 30.42
CA GLN A 50 -6.24 -0.51 30.56
C GLN A 50 -5.23 -0.20 29.44
N PHE A 51 -5.69 0.35 28.31
CA PHE A 51 -4.84 0.66 27.16
C PHE A 51 -3.83 1.78 27.47
N ASN A 52 -4.27 2.83 28.16
CA ASN A 52 -3.47 4.03 28.43
C ASN A 52 -2.25 3.77 29.33
N GLN A 53 -2.29 2.73 30.18
CA GLN A 53 -1.22 2.44 31.14
C GLN A 53 -0.14 1.52 30.54
N ASN A 54 -0.54 0.49 29.79
CA ASN A 54 0.37 -0.60 29.41
C ASN A 54 0.63 -0.71 27.89
N LYS A 55 0.04 0.17 27.07
CA LYS A 55 0.08 0.08 25.59
C LYS A 55 -0.35 -1.29 25.05
N ALA A 56 -1.20 -1.97 25.81
CA ALA A 56 -1.73 -3.29 25.50
C ALA A 56 -3.26 -3.22 25.47
N ILE A 57 -3.85 -3.86 24.46
CA ILE A 57 -5.30 -3.87 24.25
C ILE A 57 -5.84 -5.13 24.91
N SER A 58 -6.58 -4.99 26.00
CA SER A 58 -7.28 -6.10 26.66
C SER A 58 -8.74 -6.17 26.17
N PHE A 59 -9.21 -7.35 25.81
CA PHE A 59 -10.57 -7.55 25.27
C PHE A 59 -11.04 -9.01 25.42
N VAL A 60 -12.36 -9.22 25.38
CA VAL A 60 -12.96 -10.56 25.22
C VAL A 60 -13.57 -10.61 23.81
N PRO A 61 -12.99 -11.37 22.85
CA PRO A 61 -13.42 -11.33 21.47
C PRO A 61 -14.83 -11.92 21.29
N PRO A 62 -15.71 -11.28 20.50
CA PRO A 62 -16.87 -11.97 19.94
C PRO A 62 -16.44 -13.16 19.06
N ASP A 63 -17.32 -14.15 18.97
CA ASP A 63 -17.10 -15.31 18.11
C ASP A 63 -17.14 -14.93 16.63
N GLY A 64 -16.27 -15.57 15.84
CA GLY A 64 -16.20 -15.37 14.40
C GLY A 64 -15.35 -14.18 13.97
N GLN A 65 -15.76 -13.50 12.90
CA GLN A 65 -14.99 -12.42 12.28
C GLN A 65 -15.52 -11.04 12.68
N PHE A 66 -14.67 -10.21 13.28
CA PHE A 66 -14.99 -8.83 13.65
C PHE A 66 -13.78 -7.90 13.50
N GLU A 67 -14.01 -6.59 13.41
CA GLU A 67 -12.95 -5.58 13.42
C GLU A 67 -12.61 -5.23 14.87
N LEU A 68 -11.39 -5.58 15.32
CA LEU A 68 -10.95 -5.30 16.70
C LEU A 68 -10.58 -3.83 16.89
N MET A 69 -9.89 -3.26 15.91
CA MET A 69 -9.47 -1.87 15.93
C MET A 69 -9.30 -1.35 14.50
N ARG A 70 -9.54 -0.06 14.33
CA ARG A 70 -9.18 0.74 13.16
C ARG A 70 -8.23 1.83 13.61
N TYR A 71 -7.21 2.13 12.81
CA TYR A 71 -6.30 3.21 13.11
C TYR A 71 -5.97 4.01 11.87
N HIS A 72 -5.82 5.32 12.05
CA HIS A 72 -5.32 6.24 11.03
C HIS A 72 -3.97 6.74 11.49
N PHE A 73 -3.02 6.90 10.58
CA PHE A 73 -1.70 7.46 10.89
C PHE A 73 -1.28 8.42 9.79
N LYS A 74 -0.49 9.43 10.14
CA LYS A 74 0.15 10.30 9.16
C LYS A 74 1.38 9.61 8.60
N ALA A 75 1.39 9.34 7.30
CA ALA A 75 2.53 8.70 6.66
C ALA A 75 3.76 9.61 6.71
N THR A 76 4.83 9.14 7.35
CA THR A 76 6.14 9.83 7.42
C THR A 76 7.15 9.28 6.41
N GLN A 77 6.89 8.10 5.85
CA GLN A 77 7.77 7.42 4.90
C GLN A 77 7.28 7.56 3.45
N LYS A 78 8.20 7.35 2.50
CA LYS A 78 7.87 7.34 1.07
C LYS A 78 6.85 6.22 0.77
N PRO A 79 5.89 6.46 -0.13
CA PRO A 79 4.98 5.41 -0.59
C PRO A 79 5.74 4.20 -1.16
N PRO A 80 5.15 2.99 -1.16
CA PRO A 80 5.81 1.78 -1.65
C PRO A 80 6.33 1.85 -3.10
N PHE A 81 5.73 2.71 -3.93
CA PHE A 81 6.12 2.91 -5.32
C PHE A 81 6.27 4.40 -5.63
N THR A 82 7.25 4.71 -6.47
CA THR A 82 7.37 6.02 -7.15
C THR A 82 7.22 5.80 -8.65
N LEU A 83 6.46 6.68 -9.31
CA LEU A 83 6.33 6.70 -10.76
C LEU A 83 7.10 7.88 -11.34
N TYR A 84 7.78 7.63 -12.45
CA TYR A 84 8.48 8.63 -13.27
C TYR A 84 7.92 8.57 -14.69
N PRO A 85 6.81 9.29 -14.95
CA PRO A 85 6.25 9.37 -16.29
C PRO A 85 6.97 10.43 -17.14
N VAL A 86 7.24 10.07 -18.39
CA VAL A 86 7.72 10.97 -19.44
C VAL A 86 6.67 10.97 -20.55
N VAL A 87 6.01 12.13 -20.71
CA VAL A 87 4.95 12.35 -21.69
C VAL A 87 5.34 13.54 -22.59
N PRO A 88 6.07 13.29 -23.69
CA PRO A 88 6.39 14.29 -24.68
C PRO A 88 5.11 14.92 -25.23
N LYS A 89 5.17 16.20 -25.57
CA LYS A 89 4.10 16.82 -26.35
C LYS A 89 4.19 16.27 -27.78
N PRO A 90 3.10 15.71 -28.34
CA PRO A 90 3.10 15.37 -29.75
C PRO A 90 3.24 16.66 -30.57
N GLY A 91 3.99 16.60 -31.67
CA GLY A 91 4.02 17.70 -32.62
C GLY A 91 2.62 17.97 -33.21
N PRO A 92 2.39 19.15 -33.81
CA PRO A 92 1.06 19.57 -34.29
C PRO A 92 0.42 18.57 -35.26
N ASP A 93 1.21 17.88 -36.09
CA ASP A 93 0.73 16.87 -37.04
C ASP A 93 1.03 15.41 -36.61
N SER A 94 1.57 15.22 -35.40
CA SER A 94 1.98 13.90 -34.94
C SER A 94 0.78 13.08 -34.47
N GLN A 95 0.42 12.07 -35.25
CA GLN A 95 -0.60 11.08 -34.87
C GLN A 95 -0.09 10.05 -33.84
N VAL A 96 1.12 10.23 -33.34
CA VAL A 96 1.76 9.30 -32.42
C VAL A 96 2.19 10.04 -31.16
N LEU A 97 1.80 9.49 -30.03
CA LEU A 97 2.21 9.91 -28.69
C LEU A 97 2.95 8.74 -28.03
N ASN A 98 4.22 8.95 -27.67
CA ASN A 98 5.01 7.95 -26.97
C ASN A 98 5.05 8.30 -25.48
N ILE A 99 4.49 7.46 -24.62
CA ILE A 99 4.49 7.63 -23.17
C ILE A 99 5.47 6.61 -22.59
N MET A 100 6.47 7.06 -21.84
CA MET A 100 7.35 6.18 -21.08
C MET A 100 7.00 6.30 -19.60
N VAL A 101 6.84 5.19 -18.90
CA VAL A 101 6.61 5.17 -17.45
C VAL A 101 7.58 4.24 -16.78
N THR A 102 8.43 4.79 -15.92
CA THR A 102 9.29 4.01 -15.03
C THR A 102 8.67 3.94 -13.65
N ILE A 103 8.49 2.75 -13.12
CA ILE A 103 8.03 2.50 -11.76
C ILE A 103 9.18 1.95 -10.92
N LYS A 104 9.39 2.53 -9.74
CA LYS A 104 10.44 2.13 -8.79
C LYS A 104 9.81 1.73 -7.46
N SER A 105 10.28 0.62 -6.90
CA SER A 105 9.90 0.19 -5.56
C SER A 105 10.75 0.86 -4.47
N ASN A 106 10.10 1.33 -3.40
CA ASN A 106 10.73 1.99 -2.24
C ASN A 106 10.68 1.11 -0.99
N TYR A 107 10.80 -0.21 -1.16
CA TYR A 107 10.83 -1.18 -0.07
C TYR A 107 11.98 -2.17 -0.28
N LEU A 108 12.47 -2.74 0.83
CA LEU A 108 13.63 -3.63 0.82
C LEU A 108 13.42 -4.85 -0.08
N SER A 109 14.49 -5.35 -0.70
CA SER A 109 14.51 -6.49 -1.63
C SER A 109 13.93 -7.79 -1.08
N LYS A 110 13.91 -7.96 0.25
CA LYS A 110 13.26 -9.11 0.91
C LYS A 110 11.72 -9.12 0.79
N TYR A 111 11.11 -7.98 0.48
CA TYR A 111 9.68 -7.86 0.25
C TYR A 111 9.37 -7.84 -1.25
N SER A 112 8.16 -8.26 -1.61
CA SER A 112 7.67 -8.19 -2.98
C SER A 112 6.18 -7.88 -3.00
N ALA A 113 5.79 -6.96 -3.88
CA ALA A 113 4.38 -6.70 -4.16
C ALA A 113 3.87 -7.69 -5.21
N THR A 114 2.58 -8.01 -5.12
CA THR A 114 1.88 -8.88 -6.06
C THR A 114 0.72 -8.14 -6.70
N ASN A 115 0.31 -8.61 -7.88
CA ASN A 115 -0.80 -8.03 -8.65
C ASN A 115 -0.66 -6.52 -8.82
N VAL A 116 0.56 -6.04 -9.11
CA VAL A 116 0.80 -4.62 -9.35
C VAL A 116 0.20 -4.25 -10.69
N LYS A 117 -0.73 -3.30 -10.70
CA LYS A 117 -1.40 -2.78 -11.89
C LYS A 117 -1.15 -1.28 -11.98
N VAL A 118 -0.44 -0.86 -13.01
CA VAL A 118 -0.22 0.55 -13.35
C VAL A 118 -1.24 0.94 -14.41
N ASN A 119 -2.12 1.87 -14.10
CA ASN A 119 -3.13 2.38 -15.00
C ASN A 119 -2.66 3.70 -15.60
N ILE A 120 -2.33 3.70 -16.88
CA ILE A 120 -1.78 4.84 -17.62
C ILE A 120 -2.88 5.43 -18.49
N PRO A 121 -3.46 6.59 -18.14
CA PRO A 121 -4.49 7.24 -18.95
C PRO A 121 -3.92 7.65 -20.31
N VAL A 122 -4.73 7.52 -21.36
CA VAL A 122 -4.40 7.98 -22.71
C VAL A 122 -5.46 9.00 -23.19
N PRO A 123 -5.15 9.81 -24.21
CA PRO A 123 -6.12 10.75 -24.79
C PRO A 123 -7.41 10.05 -25.28
N LYS A 124 -8.53 10.77 -25.26
CA LYS A 124 -9.83 10.24 -25.73
C LYS A 124 -9.85 9.93 -27.23
N ASN A 125 -9.07 10.65 -28.02
CA ASN A 125 -8.93 10.45 -29.46
C ASN A 125 -7.97 9.29 -29.84
N THR A 126 -7.69 8.40 -28.88
CA THR A 126 -6.87 7.19 -29.10
C THR A 126 -7.60 6.19 -29.99
N THR A 127 -6.92 5.74 -31.04
CA THR A 127 -7.40 4.69 -31.98
C THR A 127 -6.78 3.32 -31.68
N GLY A 128 -5.66 3.29 -30.98
CA GLY A 128 -5.02 2.07 -30.52
C GLY A 128 -3.69 2.33 -29.83
N CYS A 129 -3.22 1.35 -29.06
CA CYS A 129 -1.94 1.42 -28.35
C CYS A 129 -1.11 0.19 -28.68
N SER A 130 0.20 0.40 -28.87
CA SER A 130 1.21 -0.66 -28.90
C SER A 130 2.17 -0.45 -27.75
N THR A 131 2.46 -1.49 -26.99
CA THR A 131 3.30 -1.42 -25.79
C THR A 131 4.57 -2.22 -25.99
N ASN A 132 5.70 -1.64 -25.62
CA ASN A 132 6.96 -2.36 -25.50
C ASN A 132 7.38 -2.32 -24.03
N SER A 133 7.66 -3.47 -23.44
CA SER A 133 8.09 -3.54 -22.05
C SER A 133 9.08 -4.67 -21.90
N SER A 134 10.11 -4.47 -21.09
CA SER A 134 11.15 -5.47 -20.80
C SER A 134 10.58 -6.75 -20.17
N ILE A 135 9.35 -6.70 -19.65
CA ILE A 135 8.63 -7.79 -18.96
C ILE A 135 7.63 -8.52 -19.88
N SER A 136 7.46 -8.06 -21.13
CA SER A 136 6.57 -8.58 -22.18
C SER A 136 5.06 -8.61 -21.86
N ASN A 137 4.25 -8.21 -22.86
CA ASN A 137 2.80 -8.43 -23.11
C ASN A 137 1.76 -8.38 -21.98
N ARG A 138 2.08 -7.92 -20.77
CA ARG A 138 1.07 -7.74 -19.70
C ARG A 138 0.44 -6.35 -19.66
N ALA A 139 0.67 -5.54 -20.68
CA ALA A 139 -0.01 -4.27 -20.86
C ALA A 139 -1.14 -4.41 -21.88
N LYS A 140 -2.34 -3.99 -21.48
CA LYS A 140 -3.54 -4.04 -22.32
C LYS A 140 -4.18 -2.67 -22.38
N TYR A 141 -4.55 -2.24 -23.58
CA TYR A 141 -5.37 -1.05 -23.75
C TYR A 141 -6.82 -1.38 -23.42
N SER A 142 -7.42 -0.55 -22.59
CA SER A 142 -8.84 -0.60 -22.23
C SER A 142 -9.55 0.65 -22.79
N PRO A 143 -10.34 0.51 -23.88
CA PRO A 143 -11.06 1.63 -24.48
C PRO A 143 -12.13 2.22 -23.56
N GLU A 144 -12.78 1.37 -22.75
CA GLU A 144 -13.81 1.76 -21.77
C GLU A 144 -13.33 2.81 -20.77
N THR A 145 -12.07 2.71 -20.31
CA THR A 145 -11.46 3.63 -19.35
C THR A 145 -10.45 4.59 -19.99
N ASN A 146 -10.28 4.53 -21.32
CA ASN A 146 -9.24 5.24 -22.07
C ASN A 146 -7.88 5.15 -21.38
N SER A 147 -7.44 3.93 -21.07
CA SER A 147 -6.19 3.72 -20.36
C SER A 147 -5.48 2.44 -20.77
N VAL A 148 -4.17 2.42 -20.60
CA VAL A 148 -3.34 1.22 -20.73
C VAL A 148 -3.08 0.68 -19.33
N VAL A 149 -3.51 -0.56 -19.09
CA VAL A 149 -3.31 -1.26 -17.82
C VAL A 149 -2.12 -2.18 -17.95
N TRP A 150 -1.01 -1.82 -17.29
CA TRP A 150 0.20 -2.63 -17.22
C TRP A 150 0.23 -3.47 -15.94
N THR A 151 0.24 -4.79 -16.11
CA THR A 151 0.20 -5.75 -14.98
C THR A 151 1.55 -6.40 -14.74
N ILE A 152 2.05 -6.31 -13.51
CA ILE A 152 3.27 -6.96 -13.03
C ILE A 152 2.87 -7.90 -11.88
N PRO A 153 2.85 -9.23 -12.10
CA PRO A 153 2.36 -10.17 -11.08
C PRO A 153 3.20 -10.19 -9.82
N LYS A 154 4.50 -9.96 -9.95
CA LYS A 154 5.46 -9.92 -8.84
C LYS A 154 6.46 -8.81 -9.08
N PHE A 155 6.60 -7.90 -8.11
CA PHE A 155 7.49 -6.74 -8.16
C PHE A 155 8.44 -6.80 -6.97
N SER A 156 9.73 -7.05 -7.20
CA SER A 156 10.75 -7.18 -6.15
C SER A 156 11.11 -5.83 -5.55
N GLY A 157 11.44 -5.78 -4.26
CA GLY A 157 11.90 -4.55 -3.61
C GLY A 157 13.24 -4.05 -4.17
N ASN A 158 13.48 -2.74 -4.08
CA ASN A 158 14.63 -2.03 -4.66
C ASN A 158 14.87 -2.34 -6.16
N SER A 159 13.82 -2.70 -6.89
CA SER A 159 13.85 -2.86 -8.34
C SER A 159 13.05 -1.76 -9.04
N GLU A 160 13.31 -1.61 -10.34
CA GLU A 160 12.59 -0.71 -11.22
C GLU A 160 12.25 -1.41 -12.54
N HIS A 161 11.13 -1.00 -13.12
CA HIS A 161 10.64 -1.51 -14.39
C HIS A 161 10.12 -0.35 -15.24
N THR A 162 10.27 -0.46 -16.55
CA THR A 162 9.86 0.56 -17.51
C THR A 162 8.93 -0.02 -18.56
N ILE A 163 7.94 0.77 -18.96
CA ILE A 163 7.08 0.50 -20.11
C ILE A 163 7.08 1.69 -21.05
N ASP A 164 7.17 1.38 -22.34
CA ASP A 164 6.97 2.31 -23.45
C ASP A 164 5.61 2.04 -24.10
N VAL A 165 4.75 3.05 -24.11
CA VAL A 165 3.41 3.00 -24.68
C VAL A 165 3.37 3.94 -25.88
N LYS A 166 3.30 3.36 -27.07
CA LYS A 166 3.05 4.11 -28.30
C LYS A 166 1.54 4.15 -28.55
N VAL A 167 0.97 5.34 -28.41
CA VAL A 167 -0.45 5.64 -28.60
C VAL A 167 -0.66 6.24 -29.98
N LYS A 168 -1.62 5.68 -30.74
CA LYS A 168 -2.05 6.20 -32.04
C LYS A 168 -3.26 7.10 -31.86
N LEU A 169 -3.19 8.32 -32.34
CA LEU A 169 -4.21 9.36 -32.19
C LEU A 169 -4.91 9.63 -33.53
N SER A 170 -6.19 9.97 -33.48
CA SER A 170 -6.93 10.44 -34.66
C SER A 170 -6.66 11.93 -34.94
N LYS A 171 -6.68 12.33 -36.23
CA LYS A 171 -6.34 13.68 -36.73
C LYS A 171 -7.30 14.81 -36.28
N LYS A 172 -8.41 14.50 -35.60
CA LYS A 172 -9.56 15.41 -35.50
C LYS A 172 -9.51 16.41 -34.33
N GLU A 173 -8.53 16.34 -33.43
CA GLU A 173 -8.51 17.22 -32.24
C GLU A 173 -7.15 17.89 -32.06
N LYS A 174 -7.18 19.17 -31.65
CA LYS A 174 -5.99 19.88 -31.19
C LYS A 174 -5.43 19.14 -29.98
N HIS A 175 -4.18 18.71 -30.06
CA HIS A 175 -3.52 17.93 -28.99
C HIS A 175 -3.43 18.65 -27.63
N ASP A 176 -3.68 19.97 -27.60
CA ASP A 176 -3.54 20.82 -26.41
C ASP A 176 -4.62 20.62 -25.33
N ASP A 177 -5.75 19.98 -25.63
CA ASP A 177 -6.86 19.85 -24.67
C ASP A 177 -6.75 18.65 -23.72
N TRP A 178 -5.75 17.78 -23.90
CA TRP A 178 -5.60 16.60 -23.05
C TRP A 178 -5.08 16.97 -21.64
N GLN A 179 -5.97 16.89 -20.66
CA GLN A 179 -5.73 17.23 -19.24
C GLN A 179 -4.76 16.30 -18.48
N ARG A 180 -4.21 15.27 -19.14
CA ARG A 180 -3.25 14.29 -18.57
C ARG A 180 -3.66 13.79 -17.16
N PRO A 181 -4.73 12.98 -17.05
CA PRO A 181 -5.16 12.46 -15.75
C PRO A 181 -4.04 11.70 -15.03
N PRO A 182 -4.05 11.65 -13.68
CA PRO A 182 -2.99 11.02 -12.92
C PRO A 182 -2.89 9.52 -13.21
N ILE A 183 -1.65 9.02 -13.28
CA ILE A 183 -1.37 7.58 -13.37
C ILE A 183 -1.58 6.97 -11.98
N THR A 184 -2.35 5.89 -11.92
CA THR A 184 -2.65 5.21 -10.66
C THR A 184 -1.98 3.84 -10.58
N VAL A 185 -1.66 3.41 -9.37
CA VAL A 185 -1.07 2.08 -9.10
C VAL A 185 -1.91 1.35 -8.07
N SER A 186 -2.36 0.16 -8.42
CA SER A 186 -2.98 -0.79 -7.49
C SER A 186 -2.02 -1.93 -7.22
N PHE A 187 -1.87 -2.35 -5.97
CA PHE A 187 -0.91 -3.39 -5.61
C PHE A 187 -1.33 -4.10 -4.31
N LYS A 188 -0.78 -5.28 -4.09
CA LYS A 188 -0.85 -5.99 -2.81
C LYS A 188 0.55 -6.26 -2.28
N LEU A 189 0.91 -5.59 -1.19
CA LEU A 189 2.19 -5.78 -0.52
C LEU A 189 1.95 -6.55 0.79
N SER A 190 2.44 -7.78 0.86
CA SER A 190 2.28 -8.64 2.03
C SER A 190 3.48 -8.53 2.95
N MET A 191 3.26 -8.79 4.24
CA MET A 191 4.29 -8.81 5.29
C MET A 191 5.03 -7.47 5.51
N LEU A 192 4.51 -6.35 4.99
CA LEU A 192 5.02 -5.01 5.27
C LEU A 192 3.90 -4.09 5.78
N SER A 193 4.18 -3.37 6.87
CA SER A 193 3.31 -2.32 7.42
C SER A 193 3.97 -0.96 7.20
N MET A 194 3.29 -0.06 6.46
CA MET A 194 3.80 1.29 6.20
C MET A 194 3.77 2.20 7.44
N SER A 195 2.91 1.90 8.42
CA SER A 195 2.89 2.61 9.70
C SER A 195 4.02 2.18 10.63
N GLY A 196 4.72 1.09 10.30
CA GLY A 196 5.64 0.43 11.21
C GLY A 196 4.95 -0.27 12.39
N LEU A 197 3.62 -0.20 12.51
CA LEU A 197 2.91 -0.89 13.59
C LEU A 197 3.09 -2.39 13.46
N GLN A 198 3.56 -3.01 14.54
CA GLN A 198 3.82 -4.44 14.65
C GLN A 198 3.06 -5.03 15.84
N VAL A 199 2.56 -6.25 15.66
CA VAL A 199 2.04 -7.07 16.76
C VAL A 199 3.23 -7.73 17.45
N LYS A 200 3.45 -7.39 18.73
CA LYS A 200 4.50 -8.02 19.56
C LYS A 200 4.05 -9.36 20.11
N PHE A 201 2.83 -9.40 20.61
CA PHE A 201 2.26 -10.60 21.21
C PHE A 201 0.74 -10.56 21.17
N LEU A 202 0.14 -11.74 21.18
CA LEU A 202 -1.26 -11.95 21.53
C LEU A 202 -1.26 -13.00 22.64
N GLN A 203 -1.68 -12.59 23.84
CA GLN A 203 -1.88 -13.49 24.97
C GLN A 203 -3.35 -13.84 25.06
N ILE A 204 -3.64 -15.11 25.32
CA ILE A 204 -4.99 -15.64 25.49
C ILE A 204 -5.01 -16.27 26.88
N GLN A 205 -5.88 -15.78 27.75
CA GLN A 205 -6.11 -16.31 29.09
C GLN A 205 -7.53 -16.86 29.15
N GLU A 206 -7.62 -18.17 29.24
CA GLU A 206 -8.88 -18.88 29.46
C GLU A 206 -8.81 -19.61 30.80
N THR A 207 -9.91 -19.60 31.55
CA THR A 207 -9.98 -20.31 32.84
C THR A 207 -10.05 -21.83 32.70
N GLY A 208 -10.43 -22.34 31.54
CA GLY A 208 -10.37 -23.75 31.17
C GLY A 208 -9.06 -24.11 30.45
N ASN A 209 -8.40 -25.19 30.88
CA ASN A 209 -7.14 -25.71 30.35
C ASN A 209 -7.20 -26.13 28.86
N TYR A 210 -7.10 -25.19 27.91
CA TYR A 210 -6.77 -25.53 26.53
C TYR A 210 -5.65 -24.64 25.96
N LYS A 211 -4.80 -25.23 25.12
CA LYS A 211 -3.75 -24.50 24.40
C LYS A 211 -4.33 -24.01 23.07
N SER A 212 -4.51 -22.70 22.93
CA SER A 212 -4.88 -22.07 21.66
C SER A 212 -3.76 -22.27 20.62
N GLY A 213 -4.13 -22.67 19.40
CA GLY A 213 -3.19 -22.91 18.29
C GLY A 213 -2.43 -21.63 17.89
N LYS A 214 -1.16 -21.80 17.50
CA LYS A 214 -0.29 -20.72 16.98
C LYS A 214 -0.77 -20.20 15.62
#